data_AF-A0A938YC74-F1
#
_entry.id   AF-A0A938YC74-F1
#
_cell.length_a   1.000
_cell.length_b   1.000
_cell.length_c   1.000
_cell.angle_alpha   90.00
_cell.angle_beta   90.00
_cell.angle_gamma   90.00
#
_symmetry.space_group_name_H-M   'P 1'
#
loop_
_entity.id
_entity.type
_entity.pdbx_description
1 polymer ?
#
loop_
_entity_poly.entity_id
_entity_poly.type
_entity_poly.pdbx_seq_one_letter_code
_entity_poly.pdbx_strand_id
1 'polypeptide(L)' 'MFVHRCTSCERRELIFADQLHGLEAHADGFRVHLTCWCGAQQTAVVTRDVAVV' A
#
# COMPACT_ATOMS: atom_id res chain seq x y z
N MET A 1 -4.55 8.21 -2.36
CA MET A 1 -4.85 7.33 -1.22
C MET A 1 -5.29 5.97 -1.77
N PHE A 2 -5.04 4.85 -1.09
CA PHE A 2 -5.55 3.54 -1.54
C PHE A 2 -5.93 2.64 -0.36
N VAL A 3 -6.80 1.66 -0.62
CA VAL A 3 -7.21 0.68 0.39
C VAL A 3 -6.26 -0.51 0.37
N HIS A 4 -5.72 -0.88 1.53
CA HIS A 4 -4.81 -2.02 1.69
C HIS A 4 -5.34 -2.97 2.77
N ARG A 5 -5.22 -4.29 2.55
CA ARG A 5 -5.45 -5.29 3.59
C ARG A 5 -4.11 -5.69 4.17
N CYS A 6 -3.88 -5.35 5.44
CA CYS A 6 -2.65 -5.72 6.11
C CYS A 6 -2.67 -7.23 6.42
N THR A 7 -1.65 -7.97 5.97
CA THR A 7 -1.55 -9.41 6.29
C THR A 7 -1.14 -9.71 7.74
N SER A 8 -0.67 -8.71 8.50
CA SER A 8 -0.26 -8.89 9.90
C SER A 8 -1.42 -8.74 10.90
N CYS A 9 -2.31 -7.77 10.69
CA CYS A 9 -3.48 -7.56 11.57
C CYS A 9 -4.82 -7.87 10.88
N GLU A 10 -4.77 -8.27 9.61
CA GLU A 10 -5.92 -8.62 8.76
C GLU A 10 -6.94 -7.51 8.48
N ARG A 11 -6.69 -6.30 8.98
CA ARG A 11 -7.56 -5.13 8.79
C ARG A 11 -7.42 -4.55 7.38
N ARG A 12 -8.54 -4.05 6.86
CA ARG A 12 -8.62 -3.33 5.58
C ARG A 12 -8.79 -1.85 5.86
N GLU A 13 -7.76 -1.06 5.59
CA GLU A 13 -7.69 0.35 5.97
C GLU A 13 -7.19 1.19 4.78
N LEU A 14 -7.47 2.49 4.81
CA LEU A 14 -6.89 3.45 3.87
C LEU A 14 -5.43 3.72 4.26
N ILE A 15 -4.56 3.68 3.26
CA ILE A 15 -3.14 4.03 3.36
C ILE A 15 -2.94 5.41 2.73
N PHE A 16 -2.35 6.29 3.53
CA PHE A 16 -2.02 7.65 3.16
C PHE A 16 -0.55 7.77 2.73
N ALA A 17 -0.19 8.91 2.13
CA ALA A 17 1.13 9.12 1.55
C ALA A 17 2.26 9.16 2.61
N ASP A 18 1.96 9.61 3.83
CA ASP A 18 2.86 9.64 4.98
C ASP A 18 3.22 8.24 5.50
N GLN A 19 2.36 7.25 5.25
CA GLN A 19 2.63 5.85 5.55
C GLN A 19 3.51 5.17 4.48
N LEU A 20 3.84 5.84 3.37
CA LEU A 20 4.71 5.32 2.33
C LEU A 20 6.16 5.70 2.59
N HIS A 21 7.06 4.75 2.39
CA HIS A 21 8.50 4.96 2.58
C HIS A 21 9.33 4.60 1.34
N GLY A 22 8.70 4.00 0.33
CA GLY A 22 9.34 3.68 -0.94
C GLY A 22 8.32 3.42 -2.03
N LEU A 23 8.68 3.80 -3.25
CA LEU A 23 7.87 3.57 -4.44
C LEU A 23 8.81 3.22 -5.60
N GLU A 24 8.57 2.06 -6.20
CA GLU A 24 9.36 1.51 -7.30
C GLU A 24 8.45 1.27 -8.51
N ALA A 25 8.98 1.51 -9.71
CA ALA A 25 8.27 1.12 -10.93
C ALA A 25 8.10 -0.41 -10.97
N HIS A 26 6.89 -0.86 -11.28
CA HIS A 26 6.57 -2.26 -11.50
C HIS A 26 5.96 -2.42 -12.89
N ALA A 27 6.06 -3.60 -13.50
CA ALA A 27 5.58 -3.85 -14.87
C ALA A 27 4.14 -3.36 -15.09
N ASP A 28 3.27 -3.55 -14.10
CA ASP A 28 1.84 -3.25 -14.18
C ASP A 28 1.42 -2.01 -13.36
N GLY A 29 2.37 -1.25 -12.81
CA GLY A 29 2.09 -0.10 -11.96
C GLY A 29 3.24 0.24 -11.03
N PHE A 30 3.00 0.23 -9.73
CA PHE A 30 3.99 0.59 -8.71
C PHE A 30 4.06 -0.46 -7.61
N ARG A 31 5.28 -0.78 -7.19
CA ARG A 31 5.52 -1.47 -5.92
C ARG A 31 5.71 -0.41 -4.85
N VAL A 32 4.87 -0.44 -3.82
CA VAL A 32 4.90 0.50 -2.71
C VAL A 32 5.31 -0.20 -1.42
N HIS A 33 6.27 0.41 -0.73
CA HIS A 33 6.68 0.04 0.62
C HIS A 33 5.99 0.96 1.60
N LEU A 34 5.25 0.36 2.54
CA LEU A 34 4.37 1.09 3.43
C LEU A 34 4.41 0.54 4.86
N THR A 35 4.07 1.39 5.82
CA THR A 35 3.81 1.00 7.21
C THR A 35 2.31 1.00 7.46
N CYS A 36 1.75 -0.18 7.72
CA CYS A 36 0.35 -0.32 8.08
C CYS A 36 0.07 0.37 9.42
N TRP A 37 -1.21 0.68 9.70
CA TRP A 37 -1.62 1.31 10.96
C TRP A 37 -1.24 0.52 12.22
N CYS A 38 -1.07 -0.80 12.11
CA CYS A 38 -0.59 -1.63 13.22
C CYS A 38 0.94 -1.57 13.41
N GLY A 39 1.66 -0.75 12.64
CA GLY A 39 3.12 -0.63 12.64
C GLY A 39 3.86 -1.65 11.76
N ALA A 40 3.15 -2.61 11.15
CA ALA A 40 3.79 -3.62 10.31
C ALA A 40 4.22 -3.03 8.96
N GLN A 41 5.48 -3.24 8.58
CA GLN A 41 5.97 -2.89 7.24
C GLN A 41 5.50 -3.92 6.22
N GLN A 42 4.95 -3.46 5.10
CA GLN A 42 4.46 -4.31 4.03
C GLN A 42 4.84 -3.75 2.66
N THR A 43 4.76 -4.62 1.67
CA THR A 43 4.91 -4.25 0.26
C THR A 43 3.63 -4.61 -0.47
N ALA A 44 3.09 -3.68 -1.25
CA ALA A 44 1.92 -3.89 -2.09
C ALA A 44 2.24 -3.50 -3.53
N VAL A 45 1.59 -4.16 -4.49
CA VAL A 45 1.60 -3.74 -5.89
C VAL A 45 0.29 -3.01 -6.16
N VAL A 46 0.39 -1.74 -6.51
CA VAL A 46 -0.74 -0.91 -6.93
C VAL A 46 -0.68 -0.83 -8.45
N THR A 47 -1.66 -1.46 -9.11
CA THR A 47 -1.79 -1.42 -10.57
C THR A 47 -2.51 -0.14 -11.01
N ARG A 48 -2.42 0.18 -12.31
CA ARG A 48 -3.12 1.33 -12.90
C ARG A 48 -4.65 1.25 -12.81
N ASP A 49 -5.20 0.06 -12.59
CA ASP A 49 -6.65 -0.18 -12.45
C ASP A 49 -7.15 -0.05 -11.00
N VAL A 50 -6.25 0.22 -10.05
CA VAL A 50 -6.64 0.45 -8.66
C VAL A 50 -7.37 1.77 -8.56
N ALA A 51 -8.61 1.74 -8.07
CA ALA A 51 -9.40 2.92 -7.78
C ALA A 51 -8.67 3.79 -6.72
N VAL A 52 -8.11 4.91 -7.19
CA VAL A 52 -7.62 6.00 -6.33
C VAL A 52 -8.85 6.84 -5.99
N VAL A 53 -9.26 6.82 -4.73
CA VAL A 53 -10.35 7.65 -4.20
C VAL A 53 -9.78 8.94 -3.63
#